data_AF-T1FDK1-F1
#
_entry.id   AF-T1FDK1-F1
#
_cell.length_a   1.000
_cell.length_b   1.000
_cell.length_c   1.000
_cell.angle_alpha   90.00
_cell.angle_beta   90.00
_cell.angle_gamma   90.00
#
_symmetry.space_group_name_H-M   'P 1'
#
loop_
_entity.id
_entity.type
_entity.pdbx_description
1 polymer ?
#
loop_
_entity_poly.entity_id
_entity_poly.type
_entity_poly.pdbx_seq_one_letter_code
_entity_poly.pdbx_strand_id
1 'polypeptide(L)'
;MLKNKKYLFKRYIKNSSQENYKKFSNVSEQCKKMVSFQKKQYGHELINNSKSGCKKTWSIIRNILNKNNCDKDRNSKLMSNGQHLNSPEKLNKYFTELAQNVQSSLPKSSIRKDMIIKSVNVPNSFFLLETSSSEIIEVTKLLKCKSSYGYDHISMKIVISTIGVQEAGTTFYKWVFLWISLM
;
A
#
# COMPACT_ATOMS: atom_id res chain seq x y z
N MET A 1 0.72 39.35 6.42
CA MET A 1 0.40 39.15 4.99
C MET A 1 -1.07 39.31 4.62
N LEU A 2 -2.02 38.62 5.26
CA LEU A 2 -3.45 38.71 4.88
C LEU A 2 -4.06 40.13 5.00
N LYS A 3 -3.72 40.86 6.06
CA LYS A 3 -4.11 42.28 6.23
C LYS A 3 -3.55 43.16 5.09
N ASN A 4 -2.30 42.92 4.69
CA ASN A 4 -1.65 43.62 3.58
C ASN A 4 -2.31 43.28 2.22
N LYS A 5 -2.64 42.01 1.98
CA LYS A 5 -3.40 41.58 0.79
C LYS A 5 -4.74 42.32 0.67
N LYS A 6 -5.50 42.41 1.76
CA LYS A 6 -6.79 43.14 1.80
C LYS A 6 -6.60 44.64 1.54
N TYR A 7 -5.58 45.25 2.15
CA TYR A 7 -5.26 46.65 1.94
C TYR A 7 -4.88 46.96 0.49
N LEU A 8 -3.97 46.18 -0.10
CA LEU A 8 -3.54 46.35 -1.50
C LEU A 8 -4.67 46.10 -2.49
N PHE A 9 -5.55 45.15 -2.19
CA PHE A 9 -6.77 44.93 -2.98
C PHE A 9 -7.67 46.17 -2.97
N LYS A 10 -7.96 46.74 -1.79
CA LYS A 10 -8.74 47.99 -1.67
C LYS A 10 -8.09 49.14 -2.43
N ARG A 11 -6.76 49.27 -2.36
CA ARG A 11 -5.99 50.29 -3.07
C ARG A 11 -6.06 50.12 -4.59
N TYR A 12 -5.96 48.89 -5.10
CA TYR A 12 -6.12 48.58 -6.52
C TYR A 12 -7.53 48.91 -7.02
N ILE A 13 -8.57 48.57 -6.26
CA ILE A 13 -9.96 48.90 -6.61
C ILE A 13 -10.19 50.42 -6.65
N LYS A 14 -9.57 51.18 -5.73
CA LYS A 14 -9.71 52.65 -5.68
C LYS A 14 -8.92 53.36 -6.80
N ASN A 15 -7.78 52.82 -7.22
CA ASN A 15 -6.98 53.34 -8.32
C ASN A 15 -6.35 52.19 -9.10
N SER A 16 -6.99 51.84 -10.21
CA SER A 16 -6.63 50.71 -11.07
C SER A 16 -5.44 51.06 -11.97
N SER A 17 -4.25 51.10 -11.38
CA SER A 17 -2.99 51.22 -12.11
C SER A 17 -2.28 49.87 -12.27
N GLN A 18 -1.48 49.73 -13.33
CA GLN A 18 -0.66 48.54 -13.61
C GLN A 18 0.25 48.19 -12.42
N GLU A 19 0.78 49.21 -11.75
CA GLU A 19 1.68 49.03 -10.61
C GLU A 19 0.97 48.57 -9.35
N ASN A 20 -0.23 49.11 -9.07
CA ASN A 20 -1.06 48.67 -7.95
C ASN A 20 -1.49 47.21 -8.13
N TYR A 21 -1.83 46.81 -9.36
CA TYR A 21 -2.13 45.42 -9.69
C TYR A 21 -0.94 44.49 -9.44
N LYS A 22 0.25 44.84 -9.95
CA LYS A 22 1.48 44.04 -9.74
C LYS A 22 1.77 43.83 -8.25
N LYS A 23 1.66 44.89 -7.43
CA LYS A 23 1.86 44.83 -5.97
C LYS A 23 0.85 43.89 -5.29
N PHE A 24 -0.44 44.01 -5.63
CA PHE A 24 -1.47 43.12 -5.11
C PHE A 24 -1.27 41.67 -5.55
N SER A 25 -1.01 41.43 -6.84
CA SER A 25 -0.84 40.10 -7.43
C SER A 25 0.30 39.33 -6.76
N ASN A 26 1.46 39.97 -6.58
CA ASN A 26 2.62 39.35 -5.92
C ASN A 26 2.28 38.91 -4.48
N VAL A 27 1.67 39.79 -3.67
CA VAL A 27 1.27 39.45 -2.30
C VAL A 27 0.19 38.36 -2.28
N SER A 28 -0.71 38.35 -3.26
CA SER A 28 -1.73 37.31 -3.41
C SER A 28 -1.10 35.94 -3.70
N GLU A 29 -0.11 35.89 -4.58
CA GLU A 29 0.62 34.67 -4.92
C GLU A 29 1.44 34.15 -3.74
N GLN A 30 2.13 35.04 -3.03
CA GLN A 30 2.84 34.69 -1.79
C GLN A 30 1.88 34.12 -0.74
N CYS A 31 0.69 34.71 -0.57
CA CYS A 31 -0.33 34.16 0.33
C CYS A 31 -0.78 32.76 -0.11
N LYS A 32 -0.97 32.52 -1.42
CA LYS A 32 -1.34 31.19 -1.94
C LYS A 32 -0.24 30.16 -1.64
N LYS A 33 1.04 30.52 -1.86
CA LYS A 33 2.20 29.68 -1.55
C LYS A 33 2.25 29.33 -0.06
N MET A 34 2.07 30.32 0.81
CA MET A 34 2.05 30.14 2.27
C MET A 34 0.93 29.19 2.72
N VAL A 35 -0.30 29.38 2.21
CA VAL A 35 -1.44 28.51 2.54
C VAL A 35 -1.20 27.08 2.06
N SER A 36 -0.66 26.91 0.85
CA SER A 36 -0.31 25.59 0.31
C SER A 36 0.74 24.89 1.19
N PHE A 37 1.78 25.60 1.57
CA PHE A 37 2.83 25.10 2.45
C PHE A 37 2.28 24.67 3.82
N GLN A 38 1.48 25.52 4.47
CA GLN A 38 0.88 25.22 5.77
C GLN A 38 -0.06 24.00 5.72
N LYS A 39 -0.86 23.86 4.65
CA LYS A 39 -1.71 22.67 4.45
C LYS A 39 -0.89 21.40 4.34
N LYS A 40 0.21 21.44 3.57
CA LYS A 40 1.11 20.29 3.41
C LYS A 40 1.77 19.94 4.74
N GLN A 41 2.27 20.93 5.47
CA GLN A 41 2.91 20.73 6.77
C GLN A 41 1.94 20.13 7.80
N TYR A 42 0.72 20.66 7.90
CA TYR A 42 -0.31 20.12 8.79
C TYR A 42 -0.64 18.65 8.47
N GLY A 43 -0.82 18.30 7.19
CA GLY A 43 -1.05 16.91 6.79
C GLY A 43 0.12 15.98 7.13
N HIS A 44 1.35 16.46 6.95
CA HIS A 44 2.56 15.73 7.32
C HIS A 44 2.65 15.49 8.84
N GLU A 45 2.37 16.49 9.66
CA GLU A 45 2.35 16.37 11.13
C GLU A 45 1.29 15.37 11.61
N LEU A 46 0.08 15.39 11.05
CA LEU A 46 -0.97 14.41 11.37
C LEU A 46 -0.54 12.96 11.06
N ILE A 47 0.10 12.74 9.91
CA ILE A 47 0.58 11.42 9.51
C ILE A 47 1.73 10.98 10.42
N ASN A 48 2.70 11.85 10.70
CA ASN A 48 3.80 11.56 11.61
C ASN A 48 3.33 11.20 13.01
N ASN A 49 2.30 11.89 13.53
CA ASN A 49 1.74 11.63 14.85
C ASN A 49 0.90 10.34 14.92
N SER A 50 0.59 9.72 13.77
CA SER A 50 -0.21 8.48 13.70
C SER A 50 0.59 7.24 13.28
N LYS A 51 1.93 7.32 13.25
CA LYS A 51 2.85 6.25 12.79
C LYS A 51 2.61 4.88 13.43
N SER A 52 2.06 4.82 14.65
CA SER A 52 1.81 3.56 15.36
C SER A 52 0.48 2.88 15.02
N GLY A 53 -0.34 3.41 14.10
CA GLY A 53 -1.64 2.80 13.80
C GLY A 53 -2.15 3.06 12.38
N CYS A 54 -2.05 2.04 11.52
CA CYS A 54 -2.57 2.08 10.15
C CYS A 54 -4.04 2.56 10.07
N LYS A 55 -4.90 2.13 11.00
CA LYS A 55 -6.31 2.55 11.04
C LYS A 55 -6.48 4.06 11.27
N LYS A 56 -5.64 4.65 12.14
CA LYS A 56 -5.65 6.10 12.42
C LYS A 56 -5.12 6.88 11.22
N THR A 57 -4.02 6.43 10.63
CA THR A 57 -3.45 7.02 9.40
C THR A 57 -4.46 7.01 8.26
N TRP A 58 -5.14 5.87 8.03
CA TRP A 58 -6.20 5.77 7.02
C TRP A 58 -7.43 6.65 7.31
N SER A 59 -7.76 6.88 8.59
CA SER A 59 -8.79 7.83 8.97
C SER A 59 -8.38 9.27 8.63
N ILE A 60 -7.15 9.65 8.94
CA ILE A 60 -6.58 10.97 8.63
C ILE A 60 -6.56 11.20 7.12
N ILE A 61 -6.05 10.24 6.35
CA ILE A 61 -6.04 10.30 4.88
C ILE A 61 -7.45 10.49 4.33
N ARG A 62 -8.43 9.71 4.81
CA ARG A 62 -9.84 9.87 4.38
C ARG A 62 -10.41 11.25 4.70
N ASN A 63 -10.06 11.81 5.86
CA ASN A 63 -10.51 13.16 6.24
C ASN A 63 -9.85 14.25 5.38
N ILE A 64 -8.55 14.12 5.08
CA ILE A 64 -7.82 15.07 4.21
C ILE A 64 -8.36 15.00 2.76
N LEU A 65 -8.63 13.80 2.26
CA LEU A 65 -9.20 13.57 0.92
C LEU A 65 -10.70 13.93 0.84
N ASN A 66 -11.34 14.17 1.98
CA ASN A 66 -12.67 14.75 2.17
C ASN A 66 -13.72 14.27 1.14
N LYS A 67 -14.25 13.07 1.38
CA LYS A 67 -15.29 12.38 0.58
C LYS A 67 -16.65 13.10 0.52
N ASN A 68 -16.83 14.20 1.26
CA ASN A 68 -18.12 14.90 1.37
C ASN A 68 -18.38 15.89 0.22
N ASN A 69 -17.35 16.25 -0.55
CA ASN A 69 -17.48 17.05 -1.79
C ASN A 69 -17.21 16.22 -3.04
N CYS A 70 -17.40 14.89 -2.98
CA CYS A 70 -17.63 14.16 -4.23
C CYS A 70 -19.01 14.58 -4.71
N ASP A 71 -19.07 15.57 -5.60
CA ASP A 71 -20.14 15.65 -6.57
C ASP A 71 -20.37 14.22 -7.07
N LYS A 72 -21.55 13.68 -6.79
CA LYS A 72 -21.96 12.32 -7.15
C LYS A 72 -21.93 12.08 -8.67
N ASP A 73 -21.57 13.10 -9.44
CA ASP A 73 -21.56 13.13 -10.89
C ASP A 73 -20.15 13.13 -11.51
N ARG A 74 -19.09 12.79 -10.74
CA ARG A 74 -17.86 12.29 -11.36
C ARG A 74 -18.05 10.86 -11.84
N ASN A 75 -18.99 10.67 -12.74
CA ASN A 75 -18.98 9.55 -13.66
C ASN A 75 -17.71 9.69 -14.50
N SER A 76 -16.62 9.06 -14.06
CA SER A 76 -15.41 8.90 -14.85
C SER A 76 -15.77 8.08 -16.08
N LYS A 77 -16.27 8.76 -17.12
CA LYS A 77 -16.60 8.15 -18.38
C LYS A 77 -15.29 7.77 -19.05
N LEU A 78 -15.14 6.50 -19.41
CA LEU A 78 -14.00 6.04 -20.19
C LEU A 78 -14.01 6.79 -21.51
N MET A 79 -12.85 7.31 -21.91
CA MET A 79 -12.65 7.98 -23.19
C MET A 79 -11.60 7.23 -23.98
N SER A 80 -11.89 6.97 -25.25
CA SER A 80 -10.91 6.47 -26.22
C SER A 80 -10.99 7.35 -27.46
N ASN A 81 -9.88 7.93 -27.89
CA ASN A 81 -9.79 8.83 -29.05
C ASN A 81 -10.84 9.97 -29.04
N GLY A 82 -11.09 10.55 -27.87
CA GLY A 82 -12.05 11.66 -27.72
C GLY A 82 -13.53 11.25 -27.68
N GLN A 83 -13.87 9.97 -27.83
CA GLN A 83 -15.24 9.48 -27.74
C GLN A 83 -15.50 8.79 -26.40
N HIS A 84 -16.71 8.97 -25.87
CA HIS A 84 -17.18 8.28 -24.68
C HIS A 84 -17.38 6.78 -24.97
N LEU A 85 -16.70 5.94 -24.19
CA LEU A 85 -16.88 4.50 -24.18
C LEU A 85 -18.00 4.15 -23.20
N ASN A 86 -19.16 3.79 -23.75
CA ASN A 86 -20.29 3.26 -22.98
C ASN A 86 -20.33 1.72 -22.99
N SER A 87 -19.44 1.04 -23.73
CA SER A 87 -19.44 -0.43 -23.83
C SER A 87 -18.31 -1.06 -23.01
N PRO A 88 -18.61 -2.01 -22.10
CA PRO A 88 -17.60 -2.78 -21.36
C PRO A 88 -16.72 -3.64 -22.27
N GLU A 89 -17.17 -3.96 -23.48
CA GLU A 89 -16.44 -4.80 -24.44
C GLU A 89 -15.11 -4.19 -24.88
N LYS A 90 -15.08 -2.86 -25.08
CA LYS A 90 -13.84 -2.17 -25.47
C LYS A 90 -12.81 -2.15 -24.35
N LEU A 91 -13.27 -2.10 -23.09
CA LEU A 91 -12.40 -2.19 -21.93
C LEU A 91 -11.84 -3.61 -21.79
N ASN A 92 -12.70 -4.63 -21.94
CA ASN A 92 -12.26 -6.02 -21.96
C ASN A 92 -11.22 -6.25 -23.06
N LYS A 93 -11.51 -5.78 -24.28
CA LYS A 93 -10.61 -5.85 -25.42
C LYS A 93 -9.26 -5.20 -25.12
N TYR A 94 -9.26 -4.00 -24.54
CA TYR A 94 -8.03 -3.31 -24.12
C TYR A 94 -7.19 -4.18 -23.17
N PHE A 95 -7.79 -4.75 -22.12
CA PHE A 95 -7.04 -5.56 -21.15
C PHE A 95 -6.59 -6.91 -21.71
N THR A 96 -7.37 -7.53 -22.60
CA THR A 96 -6.96 -8.78 -23.28
C THR A 96 -5.85 -8.55 -24.29
N GLU A 97 -5.89 -7.45 -25.03
CA GLU A 97 -4.88 -7.11 -26.04
C GLU A 97 -3.62 -6.53 -25.42
N LEU A 98 -3.71 -5.90 -24.24
CA LEU A 98 -2.56 -5.33 -23.54
C LEU A 98 -1.47 -6.38 -23.29
N ALA A 99 -1.84 -7.58 -22.87
CA ALA A 99 -0.88 -8.67 -22.67
C ALA A 99 -0.17 -9.06 -23.98
N GLN A 100 -0.91 -9.15 -25.09
CA GLN A 100 -0.36 -9.50 -26.40
C GLN A 100 0.55 -8.38 -26.94
N ASN A 101 0.12 -7.13 -26.82
CA ASN A 101 0.88 -5.95 -27.24
C ASN A 101 2.19 -5.85 -26.45
N VAL A 102 2.14 -6.01 -25.13
CA VAL A 102 3.35 -6.03 -24.28
C VAL A 102 4.27 -7.18 -24.69
N GLN A 103 3.73 -8.40 -24.86
CA GLN A 103 4.52 -9.55 -25.29
C GLN A 103 5.19 -9.35 -26.66
N SER A 104 4.51 -8.71 -27.60
CA SER A 104 5.05 -8.41 -28.93
C SER A 104 6.13 -7.32 -28.92
N SER A 105 6.02 -6.35 -28.00
CA SER A 105 7.01 -5.28 -27.82
C SER A 105 8.25 -5.70 -27.04
N LEU A 106 8.17 -6.79 -26.27
CA LEU A 106 9.31 -7.30 -25.53
C LEU A 106 10.30 -7.94 -26.53
N PRO A 107 11.59 -7.58 -26.46
CA PRO A 107 12.59 -8.22 -27.29
C PRO A 107 12.61 -9.72 -27.01
N LYS A 108 12.57 -10.54 -28.06
CA LYS A 108 12.70 -11.99 -27.94
C LYS A 108 14.10 -12.31 -27.43
N SER A 109 14.21 -12.49 -26.11
CA SER A 109 15.44 -12.93 -25.45
C SER A 109 15.86 -14.29 -26.01
N SER A 110 17.07 -14.36 -26.60
CA SER A 110 17.75 -15.62 -26.94
C SER A 110 18.34 -16.31 -25.69
N ILE A 111 18.29 -15.64 -24.54
CA ILE A 111 18.79 -16.18 -23.28
C ILE A 111 17.82 -17.24 -22.79
N ARG A 112 18.31 -18.47 -22.80
CA ARG A 112 17.72 -19.65 -22.18
C ARG A 112 17.37 -19.32 -20.71
N LYS A 113 16.09 -19.43 -20.33
CA LYS A 113 15.58 -19.08 -18.98
C LYS A 113 16.33 -19.82 -17.87
N ASP A 114 16.78 -21.02 -18.16
CA ASP A 114 17.62 -21.88 -17.32
C ASP A 114 19.02 -21.30 -17.05
N MET A 115 19.50 -20.37 -17.87
CA MET A 115 20.79 -19.68 -17.68
C MET A 115 20.66 -18.51 -16.70
N ILE A 116 19.52 -17.82 -16.66
CA ILE A 116 19.26 -16.68 -15.75
C ILE A 116 19.09 -17.16 -14.30
N ILE A 117 18.38 -18.28 -14.10
CA ILE A 117 18.09 -18.81 -12.76
C ILE A 117 19.33 -19.43 -12.11
N LYS A 118 20.28 -19.96 -12.90
CA LYS A 118 21.47 -20.64 -12.37
C LYS A 118 22.67 -19.72 -12.11
N SER A 119 22.70 -18.51 -12.66
CA SER A 119 23.93 -17.70 -12.73
C SER A 119 23.93 -16.43 -11.89
N VAL A 120 22.85 -16.08 -11.18
CA VAL A 120 22.77 -14.76 -10.53
C VAL A 120 22.34 -14.86 -9.07
N ASN A 121 23.29 -14.61 -8.17
CA ASN A 121 23.00 -14.10 -6.84
C ASN A 121 22.57 -12.62 -7.01
N VAL A 122 21.27 -12.40 -7.24
CA VAL A 122 20.74 -11.07 -7.57
C VAL A 122 20.77 -10.20 -6.31
N PRO A 123 21.47 -9.05 -6.29
CA PRO A 123 21.39 -8.15 -5.15
C PRO A 123 19.95 -7.66 -4.98
N ASN A 124 19.43 -7.74 -3.74
CA ASN A 124 18.03 -7.49 -3.37
C ASN A 124 17.01 -8.55 -3.81
N SER A 125 17.42 -9.80 -4.05
CA SER A 125 16.47 -10.93 -4.08
C SER A 125 16.29 -11.56 -2.69
N PHE A 126 15.17 -12.25 -2.50
CA PHE A 126 14.99 -13.18 -1.39
C PHE A 126 14.80 -14.59 -1.95
N PHE A 127 15.31 -15.56 -1.23
CA PHE A 127 15.17 -16.98 -1.57
C PHE A 127 14.41 -17.66 -0.45
N LEU A 128 13.55 -18.60 -0.82
CA LEU A 128 12.92 -19.49 0.14
C LEU A 128 13.89 -20.64 0.39
N LEU A 129 14.31 -20.79 1.63
CA LEU A 129 15.09 -21.95 2.06
C LEU A 129 14.13 -23.06 2.50
N GLU A 130 14.62 -24.28 2.50
CA GLU A 130 13.91 -25.39 3.13
C GLU A 130 13.74 -25.08 4.62
N THR A 131 12.52 -25.28 5.12
CA THR A 131 12.20 -25.04 6.52
C THR A 131 12.57 -26.26 7.36
N SER A 132 12.97 -26.02 8.61
CA SER A 132 13.25 -27.09 9.57
C SER A 132 12.03 -27.38 10.45
N SER A 133 11.91 -28.60 10.96
CA SER A 133 10.83 -28.96 11.89
C SER A 133 10.83 -28.07 13.15
N SER A 134 12.00 -27.69 13.64
CA SER A 134 12.15 -26.77 14.77
C SER A 134 11.62 -25.37 14.46
N GLU A 135 11.90 -24.84 13.27
CA GLU A 135 11.41 -23.54 12.82
C GLU A 135 9.88 -23.52 12.75
N ILE A 136 9.27 -24.59 12.21
CA ILE A 136 7.80 -24.72 12.17
C ILE A 136 7.22 -24.68 13.59
N ILE A 137 7.83 -25.40 14.54
CA ILE A 137 7.36 -25.46 15.92
C ILE A 137 7.48 -24.07 16.60
N GLU A 138 8.61 -23.40 16.45
CA GLU A 138 8.85 -22.06 17.01
C GLU A 138 7.88 -21.03 16.45
N VAL A 139 7.70 -21.00 15.13
CA VAL A 139 6.74 -20.12 14.46
C VAL A 139 5.32 -20.41 14.93
N THR A 140 4.96 -21.69 15.11
CA THR A 140 3.64 -22.09 15.61
C THR A 140 3.40 -21.61 17.03
N LYS A 141 4.41 -21.63 17.91
CA LYS A 141 4.34 -21.10 19.29
C LYS A 141 4.07 -19.58 19.30
N LEU A 142 4.45 -18.84 18.25
CA LEU A 142 4.18 -17.39 18.12
C LEU A 142 2.75 -17.09 17.61
N LEU A 143 2.02 -18.07 17.09
CA LEU A 143 0.68 -17.86 16.56
C LEU A 143 -0.32 -17.57 17.69
N LYS A 144 -1.10 -16.50 17.52
CA LYS A 144 -2.19 -16.19 18.46
C LYS A 144 -3.34 -17.16 18.27
N CYS A 145 -3.75 -17.81 19.35
CA CYS A 145 -4.93 -18.66 19.38
C CYS A 145 -6.21 -17.82 19.19
N LYS A 146 -6.78 -17.86 17.98
CA LYS A 146 -8.02 -17.14 17.62
C LYS A 146 -9.18 -18.13 17.45
N SER A 147 -10.40 -17.64 17.71
CA SER A 147 -11.65 -18.39 17.52
C SER A 147 -12.22 -18.32 16.10
N SER A 148 -11.66 -17.46 15.23
CA SER A 148 -12.06 -17.34 13.83
C SER A 148 -11.49 -18.50 12.98
N TYR A 149 -12.26 -18.94 11.99
CA TYR A 149 -11.89 -20.02 11.07
C TYR A 149 -11.60 -19.49 9.66
N GLY A 150 -10.76 -20.22 8.92
CA GLY A 150 -10.56 -19.99 7.48
C GLY A 150 -11.65 -20.66 6.64
N TYR A 151 -11.41 -20.74 5.33
CA TYR A 151 -12.30 -21.43 4.39
C TYR A 151 -12.42 -22.93 4.66
N ASP A 152 -11.38 -23.52 5.26
CA ASP A 152 -11.29 -24.94 5.61
C ASP A 152 -12.04 -25.31 6.91
N HIS A 153 -12.61 -24.33 7.61
CA HIS A 153 -13.25 -24.51 8.92
C HIS A 153 -12.34 -25.13 10.01
N ILE A 154 -11.02 -25.06 9.87
CA ILE A 154 -10.06 -25.55 10.87
C ILE A 154 -9.73 -24.43 11.86
N SER A 155 -9.89 -24.70 13.17
CA SER A 155 -9.54 -23.70 14.19
C SER A 155 -8.04 -23.62 14.41
N MET A 156 -7.55 -22.42 14.75
CA MET A 156 -6.15 -22.22 15.15
C MET A 156 -5.77 -23.03 16.41
N LYS A 157 -6.76 -23.39 17.26
CA LYS A 157 -6.55 -24.29 18.41
C LYS A 157 -6.07 -25.67 17.98
N ILE A 158 -6.74 -26.23 16.97
CA ILE A 158 -6.41 -27.57 16.45
C ILE A 158 -5.00 -27.55 15.85
N VAL A 159 -4.70 -26.56 14.99
CA VAL A 159 -3.38 -26.42 14.34
C VAL A 159 -2.24 -26.31 15.35
N ILE A 160 -2.39 -25.44 16.37
CA ILE A 160 -1.36 -25.27 17.40
C ILE A 160 -1.19 -26.57 18.22
N SER A 161 -2.30 -27.25 18.55
CA SER A 161 -2.24 -28.49 19.34
C SER A 161 -1.58 -29.64 18.59
N THR A 162 -1.85 -29.81 17.28
CA THR A 162 -1.32 -30.94 16.52
C THR A 162 0.17 -30.79 16.25
N ILE A 163 0.63 -29.57 15.96
CA ILE A 163 2.04 -29.28 15.70
C ILE A 163 2.86 -29.29 17.00
N GLY A 164 2.31 -28.78 18.11
CA GLY A 164 3.00 -28.75 19.41
C GLY A 164 3.17 -30.12 20.08
N VAL A 165 2.28 -31.08 19.81
CA VAL A 165 2.29 -32.42 20.44
C VAL A 165 3.41 -33.34 19.90
N GLN A 166 4.00 -33.04 18.73
CA GLN A 166 5.08 -33.86 18.17
C GLN A 166 6.37 -33.89 19.05
N GLU A 167 6.60 -32.89 19.90
CA GLU A 167 7.71 -32.88 20.88
C GLU A 167 7.46 -33.85 22.06
N ALA A 168 6.20 -34.05 22.47
CA ALA A 168 5.85 -34.91 23.61
C ALA A 168 5.91 -36.40 23.24
N GLY A 169 5.53 -36.76 22.02
CA GLY A 169 5.60 -38.15 21.55
C GLY A 169 7.05 -38.65 21.46
N THR A 170 7.95 -37.84 20.92
CA THR A 170 9.37 -38.21 20.77
C THR A 170 10.13 -38.27 22.09
N THR A 171 9.77 -37.45 23.09
CA THR A 171 10.30 -37.57 24.45
C THR A 171 9.74 -38.81 25.16
N PHE A 172 8.44 -39.11 25.03
CA PHE A 172 7.85 -40.31 25.62
C PHE A 172 8.50 -41.60 25.10
N TYR A 173 8.71 -41.73 23.77
CA TYR A 173 9.41 -42.89 23.22
C TYR A 173 10.89 -42.95 23.62
N LYS A 174 11.59 -41.82 23.76
CA LYS A 174 12.98 -41.79 24.27
C LYS A 174 13.07 -42.24 25.73
N TRP A 175 12.15 -41.83 26.60
CA TRP A 175 12.10 -42.25 28.00
C TRP A 175 11.72 -43.73 28.15
N VAL A 176 10.76 -44.21 27.34
CA VAL A 176 10.39 -45.65 27.32
C VAL A 176 11.56 -46.50 26.83
N PHE A 177 12.29 -46.09 25.78
CA PHE A 177 13.48 -46.80 25.33
C PHE A 177 14.62 -46.79 26.37
N LEU A 178 14.88 -45.66 27.02
CA LEU A 178 15.90 -45.56 28.08
C LEU A 178 15.56 -46.44 29.29
N TRP A 179 14.28 -46.52 29.67
CA TRP A 179 13.83 -47.37 30.77
C TRP A 179 13.95 -48.86 30.43
N ILE A 180 13.61 -49.26 29.19
CA ILE A 180 13.77 -50.65 28.72
C ILE A 180 15.25 -51.05 28.60
N SER A 181 16.16 -50.13 28.25
CA SER A 181 17.60 -50.42 28.18
C SER A 181 18.33 -50.40 29.54
N LEU A 182 17.66 -50.00 30.62
CA LEU A 182 18.18 -50.00 31.99
C LEU A 182 17.65 -51.17 32.85
N MET A 183 16.80 -52.03 32.28
CA MET A 183 16.47 -53.37 32.79
C MET A 183 17.28 -54.43 32.05
#